data_AF-A0A7S4I3Z4-F1
#
_entry.id   AF-A0A7S4I3Z4-F1
#
_cell.length_a   1.000
_cell.length_b   1.000
_cell.length_c   1.000
_cell.angle_alpha   90.00
_cell.angle_beta   90.00
_cell.angle_gamma   90.00
#
_symmetry.space_group_name_H-M   'P 1'
#
loop_
_entity.id
_entity.type
_entity.pdbx_description
1 polymer ?
#
loop_
_entity_poly.entity_id
_entity_poly.type
_entity_poly.pdbx_seq_one_letter_code
_entity_poly.pdbx_strand_id
1 'polypeptide(L)'
;RVVSLDMGALVAGAKYRGEFEERLKAVLADVADAGGDVILFIDELHTVIGAGAADGAMDASNLLKPQLARGELACVGATTLAEYRQIEKDAALARRFQPVTVDE
;
A
#
# COMPACT_ATOMS: atom_id res chain seq x y z
N ARG A 1 -12.77 -1.85 -12.13
CA ARG A 1 -12.84 -3.09 -11.30
C ARG A 1 -12.10 -2.85 -10.00
N VAL A 2 -12.54 -3.38 -8.86
CA VAL A 2 -11.81 -3.27 -7.58
C VAL A 2 -11.23 -4.63 -7.21
N VAL A 3 -9.98 -4.67 -6.76
CA VAL A 3 -9.30 -5.87 -6.29
C VAL A 3 -8.73 -5.59 -4.91
N SER A 4 -9.01 -6.46 -3.94
CA SER A 4 -8.44 -6.34 -2.60
C SER A 4 -7.08 -7.02 -2.53
N LEU A 5 -6.13 -6.35 -1.89
CA LEU A 5 -4.85 -6.93 -1.52
C LEU A 5 -5.06 -7.85 -0.31
N ASP A 6 -4.71 -9.13 -0.44
CA ASP A 6 -4.68 -10.07 0.68
C ASP A 6 -3.28 -10.12 1.29
N MET A 7 -3.11 -9.42 2.40
CA MET A 7 -1.85 -9.39 3.14
C MET A 7 -1.47 -10.76 3.72
N GLY A 8 -2.47 -11.56 4.12
CA GLY A 8 -2.26 -12.91 4.62
C GLY A 8 -1.68 -13.82 3.54
N ALA A 9 -2.19 -13.76 2.31
CA ALA A 9 -1.69 -14.54 1.19
C ALA A 9 -0.25 -14.14 0.79
N LEU A 10 0.09 -12.85 0.86
CA LEU A 10 1.43 -12.37 0.59
C LEU A 10 2.45 -12.87 1.62
N VAL A 11 2.07 -12.87 2.90
CA VAL A 11 2.95 -13.29 4.02
C VAL A 11 3.01 -14.81 4.16
N ALA A 12 1.90 -15.53 4.00
CA ALA A 12 1.78 -16.97 4.26
C ALA A 12 2.67 -17.87 3.38
N GLY A 13 3.34 -17.32 2.37
CA GLY A 13 4.35 -18.03 1.59
C GLY A 13 5.70 -17.34 1.48
N ALA A 14 5.91 -16.21 2.18
CA ALA A 14 7.19 -15.52 2.21
C ALA A 14 7.98 -16.00 3.43
N LYS A 15 9.03 -16.79 3.20
CA LYS A 15 9.95 -17.21 4.27
C LYS A 15 10.91 -16.10 4.67
N TYR A 16 11.12 -15.15 3.75
CA TYR A 16 12.03 -14.02 3.91
C TYR A 16 11.35 -12.73 3.44
N ARG A 17 11.75 -11.59 4.01
CA ARG A 17 11.24 -10.27 3.64
C ARG A 17 11.36 -9.96 2.14
N GLY A 18 12.44 -10.41 1.50
CA GLY A 18 12.64 -10.22 0.06
C GLY A 18 11.58 -10.91 -0.81
N GLU A 19 11.11 -12.09 -0.42
CA GLU A 19 10.05 -12.82 -1.16
C GLU A 19 8.71 -12.09 -1.08
N PHE A 20 8.41 -11.47 0.07
CA PHE A 20 7.24 -10.61 0.20
C PHE A 20 7.34 -9.41 -0.74
N GLU A 21 8.48 -8.72 -0.77
CA GLU A 21 8.67 -7.55 -1.63
C GLU A 21 8.56 -7.90 -3.12
N GLU A 22 9.07 -9.06 -3.54
CA GLU A 22 8.92 -9.55 -4.91
C GLU A 22 7.46 -9.86 -5.26
N ARG A 23 6.73 -10.50 -4.37
CA ARG A 23 5.29 -10.78 -4.57
C ARG A 23 4.48 -9.49 -4.64
N LEU A 24 4.76 -8.53 -3.76
CA LEU A 24 4.09 -7.24 -3.79
C LEU A 24 4.42 -6.48 -5.07
N LYS A 25 5.68 -6.49 -5.53
CA LYS A 25 6.06 -5.90 -6.83
C LYS A 25 5.27 -6.53 -7.98
N ALA A 26 5.09 -7.85 -7.99
CA ALA A 26 4.32 -8.53 -9.03
C ALA A 26 2.86 -8.07 -9.04
N VAL A 27 2.20 -8.00 -7.87
CA VAL A 27 0.81 -7.51 -7.78
C VAL A 27 0.70 -6.06 -8.26
N LEU A 28 1.64 -5.20 -7.88
CA LEU A 28 1.62 -3.79 -8.29
C LEU A 28 1.84 -3.65 -9.80
N ALA A 29 2.73 -4.46 -10.39
CA ALA A 29 2.94 -4.50 -11.84
C ALA A 29 1.66 -4.94 -12.57
N ASP A 30 0.98 -5.99 -12.10
CA ASP A 30 -0.27 -6.46 -12.70
C ASP A 30 -1.37 -5.37 -12.68
N VAL A 31 -1.44 -4.57 -11.61
CA VAL A 31 -2.38 -3.44 -11.52
C VAL A 31 -1.99 -2.30 -12.45
N ALA A 32 -0.69 -1.97 -12.53
CA ALA A 32 -0.18 -0.95 -13.45
C ALA A 32 -0.43 -1.33 -14.92
N ASP A 33 -0.20 -2.58 -15.28
CA ASP A 33 -0.41 -3.13 -16.63
C ASP A 33 -1.90 -3.14 -17.02
N ALA A 34 -2.81 -3.12 -16.03
CA ALA A 34 -4.24 -2.96 -16.27
C ALA A 34 -4.66 -1.54 -16.70
N GLY A 35 -3.72 -0.59 -16.83
CA GLY A 35 -3.97 0.69 -17.49
C GLY A 35 -5.04 1.58 -16.82
N GLY A 36 -5.24 1.43 -15.51
CA GLY A 36 -6.24 2.16 -14.74
C GLY A 36 -7.63 1.51 -14.64
N ASP A 37 -7.84 0.34 -15.28
CA ASP A 37 -9.10 -0.40 -15.18
C ASP A 37 -9.28 -1.10 -13.82
N VAL A 38 -8.20 -1.22 -13.05
CA VAL A 38 -8.17 -1.85 -11.72
C VAL A 38 -7.82 -0.81 -10.65
N ILE A 39 -8.65 -0.76 -9.62
CA ILE A 39 -8.37 -0.04 -8.37
C ILE A 39 -7.95 -1.08 -7.34
N LEU A 40 -6.73 -0.93 -6.80
CA LEU A 40 -6.23 -1.76 -5.72
C LEU A 40 -6.79 -1.26 -4.37
N PHE A 41 -7.51 -2.09 -3.66
CA PHE A 41 -7.95 -1.82 -2.30
C PHE A 41 -6.95 -2.44 -1.32
N ILE A 42 -6.48 -1.64 -0.36
CA ILE A 42 -5.55 -2.06 0.69
C ILE A 42 -6.21 -1.77 2.03
N ASP A 43 -6.68 -2.83 2.69
CA ASP A 43 -7.10 -2.71 4.07
C ASP A 43 -5.87 -2.54 4.99
N GLU A 44 -6.03 -1.82 6.08
CA GLU A 44 -4.94 -1.48 7.00
C GLU A 44 -3.70 -0.93 6.28
N LEU A 45 -3.85 0.10 5.45
CA LEU A 45 -2.79 0.68 4.59
C LEU A 45 -1.46 0.91 5.31
N HIS A 46 -1.51 1.28 6.59
CA HIS A 46 -0.34 1.51 7.43
C HIS A 46 0.59 0.29 7.57
N THR A 47 0.06 -0.92 7.41
CA THR A 47 0.82 -2.19 7.44
C THR A 47 1.75 -2.34 6.24
N VAL A 48 1.34 -1.83 5.07
CA VAL A 48 2.14 -1.84 3.83
C VAL A 48 3.13 -0.67 3.79
N ILE A 49 2.73 0.48 4.34
CA ILE A 49 3.54 1.70 4.33
C ILE A 49 4.59 1.71 5.45
N GLY A 50 4.44 0.87 6.47
CA GLY A 50 5.40 0.76 7.57
C GLY A 50 5.31 1.94 8.53
N ALA A 51 4.10 2.36 8.88
CA ALA A 51 3.84 3.56 9.67
C ALA A 51 4.13 3.42 11.19
N GLY A 52 5.32 2.90 11.55
CA GLY A 52 5.89 3.05 12.89
C GLY A 52 6.13 1.81 13.74
N ALA A 53 6.16 0.58 13.19
CA ALA A 53 6.54 -0.58 14.00
C ALA A 53 8.06 -0.77 14.04
N ALA A 54 8.62 -0.64 15.24
CA ALA A 54 9.90 -1.24 15.61
C ALA A 54 9.85 -2.75 15.30
N ASP A 55 10.90 -3.28 14.67
CA ASP A 55 11.19 -4.72 14.52
C ASP A 55 10.26 -5.59 13.65
N GLY A 56 9.65 -5.08 12.58
CA GLY A 56 9.04 -6.01 11.62
C GLY A 56 8.14 -5.46 10.53
N ALA A 57 7.74 -4.19 10.59
CA ALA A 57 6.91 -3.63 9.53
C ALA A 57 7.71 -3.54 8.21
N MET A 58 7.08 -4.05 7.15
CA MET A 58 7.60 -3.98 5.79
C MET A 58 7.43 -2.55 5.29
N ASP A 59 8.54 -1.85 5.06
CA ASP A 59 8.52 -0.53 4.42
C ASP A 59 8.42 -0.72 2.90
N ALA A 60 7.21 -1.01 2.42
CA ALA A 60 6.92 -1.07 1.00
C ALA A 60 6.57 0.31 0.42
N SER A 61 6.71 1.39 1.20
CA SER A 61 6.43 2.75 0.73
C SER A 61 7.24 3.11 -0.52
N ASN A 62 8.49 2.63 -0.60
CA ASN A 62 9.38 2.84 -1.73
C ASN A 62 8.92 2.14 -3.02
N LEU A 63 8.10 1.09 -2.91
CA LEU A 63 7.50 0.40 -4.06
C LEU A 63 6.26 1.13 -4.58
N LEU A 64 5.47 1.72 -3.67
CA LEU A 64 4.24 2.43 -4.00
C LEU A 64 4.51 3.84 -4.55
N LYS A 65 5.44 4.58 -3.93
CA LYS A 65 5.74 6.00 -4.24
C LYS A 65 5.93 6.26 -5.75
N PRO A 66 6.74 5.49 -6.50
CA PRO A 66 6.95 5.75 -7.93
C PRO A 66 5.70 5.52 -8.78
N GLN A 67 4.92 4.48 -8.47
CA GLN A 67 3.74 4.09 -9.24
C GLN A 67 2.58 5.06 -9.01
N LEU A 68 2.37 5.47 -7.75
CA LEU A 68 1.46 6.56 -7.40
C LEU A 68 1.90 7.88 -8.04
N ALA A 69 3.21 8.13 -8.14
CA ALA A 69 3.73 9.36 -8.74
C ALA A 69 3.48 9.47 -10.24
N ARG A 70 3.53 8.34 -10.95
CA ARG A 70 3.27 8.25 -12.39
C ARG A 70 1.77 8.15 -12.72
N GLY A 71 0.92 7.90 -11.73
CA GLY A 71 -0.50 7.66 -11.94
C GLY A 71 -0.82 6.27 -12.51
N GLU A 72 0.15 5.36 -12.48
CA GLU A 72 0.00 3.98 -12.96
C GLU A 72 -0.76 3.11 -11.95
N LEU A 73 -0.68 3.46 -10.67
CA LEU A 73 -1.39 2.78 -9.59
C LEU A 73 -2.56 3.64 -9.11
N ALA A 74 -3.78 3.17 -9.36
CA ALA A 74 -4.97 3.64 -8.66
C ALA A 74 -5.22 2.74 -7.44
N CYS A 75 -5.23 3.31 -6.24
CA CYS A 75 -5.53 2.55 -5.04
C CYS A 75 -6.40 3.34 -4.04
N VAL A 76 -7.09 2.58 -3.19
CA VAL A 76 -7.81 3.08 -2.02
C VAL A 76 -7.27 2.33 -0.81
N GLY A 77 -6.79 3.07 0.18
CA GLY A 77 -6.34 2.51 1.44
C GLY A 77 -7.32 2.82 2.56
N ALA A 78 -7.58 1.85 3.43
CA ALA A 78 -8.32 2.03 4.67
C ALA A 78 -7.36 1.98 5.87
N THR A 79 -7.53 2.84 6.86
CA THR A 79 -6.71 2.88 8.07
C THR A 79 -7.42 3.73 9.13
N THR A 80 -7.04 3.57 10.40
CA THR A 80 -7.54 4.45 11.46
C THR A 80 -6.89 5.84 11.38
N LEU A 81 -7.55 6.85 11.95
CA LEU A 81 -6.99 8.21 11.99
C LEU A 81 -5.64 8.27 12.74
N ALA A 82 -5.45 7.42 13.75
CA ALA A 82 -4.21 7.37 14.52
C ALA A 82 -3.03 6.86 13.69
N GLU A 83 -3.26 5.85 12.84
CA GLU A 83 -2.27 5.31 11.91
C GLU A 83 -2.01 6.27 10.74
N TYR A 84 -3.07 6.87 10.19
CA TYR A 84 -2.92 7.85 9.11
C TYR A 84 -2.00 9.01 9.50
N ARG A 85 -2.07 9.49 10.75
CA ARG A 85 -1.15 10.51 11.29
C ARG A 85 0.33 10.09 11.25
N GLN A 86 0.63 8.79 11.28
CA GLN A 86 2.01 8.30 11.11
C GLN A 86 2.42 8.32 9.65
N ILE A 87 1.50 8.00 8.73
CA ILE A 87 1.71 8.08 7.28
C ILE A 87 1.91 9.54 6.84
N GLU A 88 1.15 10.49 7.40
CA GLU A 88 1.26 11.92 7.07
C GLU A 88 2.62 12.54 7.38
N LYS A 89 3.41 11.92 8.27
CA LYS A 89 4.78 12.35 8.55
C LYS A 89 5.70 12.17 7.33
N ASP A 90 5.37 11.25 6.43
CA ASP A 90 6.05 11.12 5.14
C ASP A 90 5.41 12.05 4.10
N ALA A 91 6.01 13.22 3.93
CA ALA A 91 5.56 14.23 2.97
C ALA A 91 5.47 13.71 1.53
N ALA A 92 6.27 12.70 1.16
CA ALA A 92 6.25 12.14 -0.19
C ALA A 92 5.03 11.25 -0.43
N LEU A 93 4.50 10.60 0.60
CA LEU A 93 3.26 9.82 0.56
C LEU A 93 2.03 10.70 0.78
N ALA A 94 2.06 11.61 1.76
CA ALA A 94 0.95 12.50 2.06
C ALA A 94 0.45 13.25 0.82
N ARG A 95 1.36 13.71 -0.05
CA ARG A 95 1.01 14.38 -1.31
C ARG A 95 0.41 13.47 -2.40
N ARG A 96 0.37 12.15 -2.18
CA ARG A 96 -0.13 11.14 -3.14
C ARG A 96 -1.46 10.56 -2.73
N PHE A 97 -1.86 10.74 -1.48
CA PHE A 97 -3.16 10.32 -0.97
C PHE A 97 -4.03 11.54 -0.73
N GLN A 98 -5.30 11.43 -1.12
CA GLN A 98 -6.32 12.37 -0.70
C GLN A 98 -7.02 11.76 0.53
N PRO A 99 -6.88 12.33 1.74
CA PRO A 99 -7.63 11.85 2.89
C PRO A 99 -9.12 12.06 2.67
N VAL A 100 -9.89 11.03 2.98
CA VAL A 100 -11.35 11.06 3.06
C VAL A 100 -11.72 10.54 4.44
N THR A 101 -12.17 11.44 5.31
CA THR A 101 -12.69 11.06 6.63
C THR A 101 -14.05 10.42 6.45
N VAL A 102 -14.24 9.26 7.05
CA VAL A 102 -15.52 8.55 7.08
C VAL A 102 -16.00 8.57 8.52
N ASP A 103 -17.13 9.23 8.75
CA ASP A 103 -17.84 9.18 10.02
C ASP A 103 -18.68 7.88 10.07
N GLU A 104 -18.95 7.35 11.27
CA GLU A 104 -19.84 6.19 11.48
C GLU A 104 -21.31 6.48 11.17
#